data_AF-A0A947RYB2-F1
#
_entry.id   AF-A0A947RYB2-F1
#
_cell.length_a   1.000
_cell.length_b   1.000
_cell.length_c   1.000
_cell.angle_alpha   90.00
_cell.angle_beta   90.00
_cell.angle_gamma   90.00
#
_symmetry.space_group_name_H-M   'P 1'
#
loop_
_entity.id
_entity.type
_entity.pdbx_description
1 polymer ?
#
loop_
_entity_poly.entity_id
_entity_poly.type
_entity_poly.pdbx_seq_one_letter_code
_entity_poly.pdbx_strand_id
1 'polypeptide(L)'
;MSGTVITLTSDFGLADPYVAEMKAVVLSECARYPHDRERPTLIDVSHEVPAHDIAAAGWLLARISARFPAGTVHLVVVDPGVGTARPAVAAGARGSYHVGPGNGLFSCLAEARDLAVVLLDRPEYTCGRREPAPTFHGRDLFTVVAAHLAMGAPLHQVGSPGGATDLGVLPEEDHADDGALGRVIWIDRFGNAITDIKRDSMQGRRLAAGAVLRLGEGVATGPVTTYGAAARGELIWYWGSGGDLELAVRGESAAAVWNWLPGLALHEVLP
;
A
#
# COMPACT_ATOMS: atom_id res chain seq x y z
N MET A 1 -23.40 -16.22 -2.35
CA MET A 1 -22.05 -15.78 -1.95
C MET A 1 -21.91 -14.40 -2.56
N SER A 2 -21.54 -13.36 -1.81
CA SER A 2 -21.32 -12.05 -2.45
C SER A 2 -20.12 -12.16 -3.39
N GLY A 3 -20.19 -11.53 -4.55
CA GLY A 3 -19.11 -11.52 -5.53
C GLY A 3 -17.76 -11.13 -4.92
N THR A 4 -16.69 -11.73 -5.44
CA THR A 4 -15.32 -11.44 -5.03
C THR A 4 -14.98 -9.97 -5.32
N VAL A 5 -14.11 -9.36 -4.51
CA VAL A 5 -13.62 -8.00 -4.75
C VAL A 5 -12.21 -8.06 -5.33
N ILE A 6 -11.93 -7.23 -6.33
CA ILE A 6 -10.55 -6.90 -6.73
C ILE A 6 -10.32 -5.44 -6.38
N THR A 7 -9.35 -5.18 -5.51
CA THR A 7 -8.93 -3.81 -5.23
C THR A 7 -7.74 -3.43 -6.10
N LEU A 8 -7.70 -2.20 -6.61
CA LEU A 8 -6.59 -1.71 -7.43
C LEU A 8 -5.84 -0.59 -6.70
N THR A 9 -4.53 -0.73 -6.61
CA THR A 9 -3.61 0.30 -6.13
C THR A 9 -2.46 0.47 -7.11
N SER A 10 -2.12 1.69 -7.53
CA SER A 10 -0.94 1.95 -8.36
C SER A 10 -0.40 3.38 -8.20
N ASP A 11 0.72 3.67 -8.86
CA ASP A 11 1.35 4.99 -8.97
C ASP A 11 1.16 5.63 -10.37
N PHE A 12 0.16 5.17 -11.12
CA PHE A 12 -0.07 5.59 -12.51
C PHE A 12 -0.82 6.92 -12.67
N GLY A 13 -1.40 7.44 -11.59
CA GLY A 13 -2.39 8.50 -11.66
C GLY A 13 -3.64 8.09 -12.45
N LEU A 14 -4.50 9.08 -12.70
CA LEU A 14 -5.72 8.93 -13.50
C LEU A 14 -5.71 9.77 -14.79
N ALA A 15 -4.61 10.46 -15.10
CA ALA A 15 -4.48 11.26 -16.30
C ALA A 15 -4.25 10.41 -17.57
N ASP A 16 -3.62 9.25 -17.41
CA ASP A 16 -3.21 8.35 -18.47
C ASP A 16 -4.08 7.07 -18.51
N PRO A 17 -4.09 6.32 -19.64
CA PRO A 17 -5.03 5.19 -19.82
C PRO A 17 -4.67 3.94 -19.02
N TYR A 18 -3.53 3.88 -18.34
CA TYR A 18 -2.96 2.67 -17.75
C TYR A 18 -3.91 1.93 -16.80
N VAL A 19 -4.61 2.68 -15.93
CA VAL A 19 -5.61 2.10 -15.01
C VAL A 19 -6.80 1.52 -15.77
N ALA A 20 -7.26 2.21 -16.82
CA ALA A 20 -8.37 1.73 -17.65
C ALA A 20 -7.98 0.47 -18.44
N GLU A 21 -6.74 0.39 -18.94
CA GLU A 21 -6.20 -0.81 -19.59
C GLU A 21 -6.20 -2.02 -18.64
N MET A 22 -5.77 -1.84 -17.39
CA MET A 22 -5.84 -2.90 -16.38
C MET A 22 -7.30 -3.35 -16.14
N LYS A 23 -8.22 -2.41 -15.92
CA LYS A 23 -9.63 -2.77 -15.71
C LYS A 23 -10.22 -3.49 -16.93
N ALA A 24 -9.88 -3.07 -18.14
CA ALA A 24 -10.32 -3.73 -19.37
C ALA A 24 -9.81 -5.17 -19.46
N VAL A 25 -8.56 -5.45 -19.06
CA VAL A 25 -8.02 -6.80 -19.01
C VAL A 25 -8.74 -7.64 -17.95
N VAL A 26 -9.01 -7.12 -16.74
CA VAL A 26 -9.81 -7.86 -15.74
C VAL A 26 -11.15 -8.27 -16.34
N LEU A 27 -11.89 -7.32 -16.90
CA LEU A 27 -13.22 -7.57 -17.45
C LEU A 27 -13.17 -8.61 -18.57
N SER A 28 -12.15 -8.53 -19.43
CA SER A 28 -11.96 -9.47 -20.55
C SER A 28 -11.64 -10.88 -20.08
N GLU A 29 -10.76 -11.04 -19.08
CA GLU A 29 -10.41 -12.35 -18.53
C GLU A 29 -11.57 -12.95 -17.73
N CYS A 30 -12.27 -12.17 -16.92
CA CYS A 30 -13.48 -12.63 -16.22
C CYS A 30 -14.61 -13.01 -17.21
N ALA A 31 -14.70 -12.37 -18.38
CA ALA A 31 -15.69 -12.70 -19.39
C ALA A 31 -15.51 -14.12 -19.98
N ARG A 32 -14.31 -14.72 -19.88
CA ARG A 32 -14.04 -16.10 -20.34
C ARG A 32 -14.67 -17.17 -19.44
N TYR A 33 -15.03 -16.81 -18.22
CA TYR A 33 -15.71 -17.71 -17.29
C TYR A 33 -17.22 -17.74 -17.56
N PRO A 34 -17.90 -18.86 -17.25
CA PRO A 34 -19.35 -19.00 -17.40
C PRO A 34 -20.18 -17.82 -16.87
N HIS A 35 -21.29 -17.51 -17.54
CA HIS A 35 -22.15 -16.35 -17.23
C HIS A 35 -22.90 -16.46 -15.89
N ASP A 36 -23.02 -17.67 -15.34
CA ASP A 36 -23.62 -17.94 -14.04
C ASP A 36 -22.68 -17.59 -12.86
N ARG A 37 -21.39 -17.33 -13.12
CA ARG A 37 -20.47 -16.81 -12.12
C ARG A 37 -20.62 -15.31 -11.95
N GLU A 38 -20.81 -14.89 -10.71
CA GLU A 38 -20.79 -13.47 -10.34
C GLU A 38 -19.44 -12.86 -10.69
N ARG A 39 -19.46 -11.71 -11.37
CA ARG A 39 -18.24 -10.99 -11.75
C ARG A 39 -17.70 -10.22 -10.55
N PRO A 40 -16.38 -10.06 -10.43
CA PRO A 40 -15.82 -9.37 -9.29
C PRO A 40 -16.16 -7.88 -9.32
N THR A 41 -16.32 -7.28 -8.14
CA THR A 41 -16.42 -5.82 -8.00
C THR A 41 -15.02 -5.23 -8.02
N LEU A 42 -14.77 -4.29 -8.93
CA LEU A 42 -13.52 -3.54 -9.00
C LEU A 42 -13.59 -2.31 -8.09
N ILE A 43 -12.63 -2.16 -7.18
CA ILE A 43 -12.56 -1.03 -6.24
C ILE A 43 -11.19 -0.39 -6.32
N ASP A 44 -11.11 0.86 -6.73
CA ASP A 44 -9.87 1.62 -6.67
C ASP A 44 -9.61 2.04 -5.22
N VAL A 45 -8.43 1.69 -4.70
CA VAL A 45 -7.97 2.16 -3.39
C VAL A 45 -7.26 3.50 -3.56
N SER A 46 -6.28 3.55 -4.47
CA SER A 46 -5.61 4.78 -4.88
C SER A 46 -4.77 4.53 -6.14
N HIS A 47 -4.77 5.48 -7.06
CA HIS A 47 -3.82 5.53 -8.17
C HIS A 47 -2.84 6.70 -8.05
N GLU A 48 -2.93 7.44 -6.94
CA GLU A 48 -2.15 8.65 -6.65
C GLU A 48 -1.02 8.33 -5.66
N VAL A 49 -0.58 7.07 -5.60
CA VAL A 49 0.64 6.73 -4.85
C VAL A 49 1.81 7.49 -5.49
N PRO A 50 2.71 8.13 -4.71
CA PRO A 50 3.89 8.76 -5.27
C PRO A 50 4.65 7.79 -6.17
N ALA A 51 5.11 8.30 -7.32
CA ALA A 51 5.81 7.51 -8.31
C ALA A 51 6.95 6.71 -7.68
N HIS A 52 6.92 5.40 -7.89
CA HIS A 52 7.93 4.45 -7.43
C HIS A 52 8.02 4.23 -5.90
N ASP A 53 7.10 4.80 -5.12
CA ASP A 53 7.14 4.72 -3.66
C ASP A 53 6.50 3.41 -3.15
N ILE A 54 7.33 2.38 -3.04
CA ILE A 54 6.94 1.04 -2.59
C ILE A 54 6.49 1.07 -1.12
N ALA A 55 7.08 1.93 -0.29
CA ALA A 55 6.75 2.03 1.13
C ALA A 55 5.36 2.65 1.33
N ALA A 56 5.05 3.74 0.62
CA ALA A 56 3.72 4.33 0.61
C ALA A 56 2.64 3.34 0.11
N ALA A 57 2.95 2.60 -0.96
CA ALA A 57 2.05 1.55 -1.47
C ALA A 57 1.81 0.44 -0.44
N GLY A 58 2.88 -0.04 0.20
CA GLY A 58 2.81 -1.06 1.25
C GLY A 58 2.03 -0.59 2.47
N TRP A 59 2.18 0.69 2.85
CA TRP A 59 1.42 1.31 3.94
C TRP A 59 -0.07 1.39 3.62
N LEU A 60 -0.45 1.84 2.41
CA LEU A 60 -1.85 1.86 1.97
C LEU A 60 -2.48 0.46 1.99
N LEU A 61 -1.74 -0.53 1.49
CA LEU A 61 -2.18 -1.93 1.51
C LEU A 61 -2.40 -2.43 2.93
N ALA A 62 -1.45 -2.18 3.85
CA ALA A 62 -1.57 -2.59 5.24
C ALA A 62 -2.76 -1.91 5.94
N ARG A 63 -3.08 -0.67 5.57
CA ARG A 63 -4.21 0.09 6.12
C ARG A 63 -5.58 -0.43 5.64
N ILE A 64 -5.67 -0.91 4.40
CA ILE A 64 -6.97 -1.24 3.78
C ILE A 64 -7.27 -2.75 3.70
N SER A 65 -6.26 -3.62 3.60
CA SER A 65 -6.46 -5.05 3.30
C SER A 65 -7.42 -5.75 4.26
N ALA A 66 -7.25 -5.54 5.58
CA ALA A 66 -8.09 -6.13 6.62
C ALA A 66 -9.54 -5.56 6.68
N ARG A 67 -9.85 -4.49 5.93
CA ARG A 67 -11.20 -3.91 5.86
C ARG A 67 -12.07 -4.59 4.82
N PHE A 68 -11.45 -5.24 3.83
CA PHE A 68 -12.18 -5.95 2.78
C PHE A 68 -12.57 -7.37 3.23
N PRO A 69 -13.65 -7.95 2.67
CA PRO A 69 -14.06 -9.32 2.97
C PRO A 69 -12.98 -10.34 2.59
N ALA A 70 -12.99 -11.49 3.28
CA ALA A 70 -12.15 -12.63 2.90
C ALA A 70 -12.40 -13.04 1.44
N GLY A 71 -11.36 -13.50 0.77
CA GLY A 71 -11.34 -13.82 -0.66
C GLY A 71 -11.02 -12.62 -1.57
N THR A 72 -10.91 -11.41 -1.03
CA THR A 72 -10.52 -10.23 -1.81
C THR A 72 -9.14 -10.41 -2.44
N VAL A 73 -8.99 -9.97 -3.68
CA VAL A 73 -7.71 -9.90 -4.40
C VAL A 73 -7.22 -8.46 -4.42
N HIS A 74 -6.12 -8.19 -3.72
CA HIS A 74 -5.43 -6.91 -3.73
C HIS A 74 -4.41 -6.87 -4.87
N LEU A 75 -4.79 -6.24 -5.98
CA LEU A 75 -3.91 -5.97 -7.10
C LEU A 75 -3.16 -4.66 -6.85
N VAL A 76 -1.85 -4.75 -6.58
CA VAL A 76 -1.03 -3.58 -6.29
C VAL A 76 0.14 -3.51 -7.27
N VAL A 77 0.26 -2.38 -7.98
CA VAL A 77 1.26 -2.18 -9.02
C VAL A 77 1.97 -0.84 -8.77
N VAL A 78 3.05 -0.92 -7.99
CA VAL A 78 4.08 0.13 -7.85
C VAL A 78 5.41 -0.57 -8.06
N ASP A 79 5.98 -0.39 -9.26
CA ASP A 79 6.98 -1.32 -9.79
C ASP A 79 8.10 -0.61 -10.58
N PRO A 80 8.99 0.12 -9.90
CA PRO A 80 10.16 0.73 -10.55
C PRO A 80 11.11 -0.31 -11.18
N GLY A 81 11.03 -1.58 -10.76
CA GLY A 81 11.83 -2.69 -11.26
C GLY A 81 11.15 -3.51 -12.36
N VAL A 82 10.09 -3.00 -13.02
CA VAL A 82 9.39 -3.72 -14.09
C VAL A 82 10.38 -4.15 -15.19
N GLY A 83 10.20 -5.36 -15.73
CA GLY A 83 11.08 -5.91 -16.77
C GLY A 83 12.49 -6.32 -16.30
N THR A 84 12.78 -6.26 -15.00
CA THR A 84 14.06 -6.69 -14.42
C THR A 84 13.96 -8.10 -13.80
N ALA A 85 14.98 -8.49 -13.02
CA ALA A 85 15.04 -9.79 -12.34
C ALA A 85 14.12 -9.90 -11.10
N ARG A 86 13.46 -8.82 -10.67
CA ARG A 86 12.56 -8.87 -9.49
C ARG A 86 11.41 -9.85 -9.74
N PRO A 87 11.06 -10.74 -8.79
CA PRO A 87 10.02 -11.73 -9.02
C PRO A 87 8.64 -11.10 -9.19
N ALA A 88 7.80 -11.72 -10.02
CA ALA A 88 6.36 -11.46 -10.08
C ALA A 88 5.67 -12.43 -9.15
N VAL A 89 4.84 -11.96 -8.21
CA VAL A 89 4.31 -12.80 -7.14
C VAL A 89 2.80 -12.69 -6.98
N ALA A 90 2.21 -13.79 -6.52
CA ALA A 90 0.93 -13.75 -5.82
C ALA A 90 1.08 -14.41 -4.44
N ALA A 91 0.45 -13.83 -3.43
CA ALA A 91 0.48 -14.32 -2.06
C ALA A 91 -0.94 -14.45 -1.49
N GLY A 92 -1.23 -15.59 -0.87
CA GLY A 92 -2.41 -15.79 -0.03
C GLY A 92 -2.02 -15.65 1.43
N ALA A 93 -2.70 -14.75 2.16
CA ALA A 93 -2.47 -14.55 3.59
C ALA A 93 -3.65 -13.80 4.22
N ARG A 94 -3.94 -14.07 5.50
CA ARG A 94 -5.00 -13.41 6.27
C ARG A 94 -6.37 -13.46 5.60
N GLY A 95 -6.63 -14.55 4.87
CA GLY A 95 -7.88 -14.75 4.13
C GLY A 95 -8.03 -13.93 2.84
N SER A 96 -7.00 -13.22 2.36
CA SER A 96 -7.01 -12.48 1.09
C SER A 96 -5.87 -12.91 0.16
N TYR A 97 -5.96 -12.53 -1.11
CA TYR A 97 -4.89 -12.66 -2.10
C TYR A 97 -4.25 -11.31 -2.40
N HIS A 98 -2.97 -11.31 -2.74
CA HIS A 98 -2.18 -10.13 -3.04
C HIS A 98 -1.37 -10.41 -4.30
N VAL A 99 -1.46 -9.56 -5.32
CA VAL A 99 -0.86 -9.79 -6.64
C VAL A 99 -0.09 -8.55 -7.06
N GLY A 100 1.18 -8.72 -7.43
CA GLY A 100 2.05 -7.59 -7.78
C GLY A 100 3.54 -7.94 -7.81
N PRO A 101 4.42 -6.93 -7.80
CA PRO A 101 5.87 -7.12 -7.79
C PRO A 101 6.37 -7.63 -6.43
N GLY A 102 7.30 -8.58 -6.44
CA GLY A 102 8.04 -9.02 -5.26
C GLY A 102 9.22 -8.11 -4.95
N ASN A 103 8.93 -6.85 -4.63
CA ASN A 103 9.91 -5.78 -4.43
C ASN A 103 9.87 -5.17 -3.02
N GLY A 104 9.25 -5.87 -2.06
CA GLY A 104 9.03 -5.39 -0.70
C GLY A 104 7.59 -4.97 -0.41
N LEU A 105 6.78 -4.73 -1.44
CA LEU A 105 5.40 -4.23 -1.30
C LEU A 105 4.54 -5.11 -0.37
N PHE A 106 4.73 -6.43 -0.44
CA PHE A 106 3.99 -7.42 0.34
C PHE A 106 4.76 -7.92 1.58
N SER A 107 5.87 -7.29 1.96
CA SER A 107 6.70 -7.71 3.09
C SER A 107 5.92 -7.77 4.42
N CYS A 108 4.87 -6.95 4.58
CA CYS A 108 4.00 -6.98 5.76
C CYS A 108 3.24 -8.31 5.97
N LEU A 109 3.25 -9.19 4.96
CA LEU A 109 2.66 -10.53 4.99
C LEU A 109 3.66 -11.62 5.41
N ALA A 110 4.97 -11.34 5.44
CA ALA A 110 6.01 -12.34 5.66
C ALA A 110 5.83 -13.14 6.97
N GLU A 111 5.29 -12.49 8.00
CA GLU A 111 5.02 -13.07 9.33
C GLU A 111 3.62 -13.72 9.45
N ALA A 112 2.83 -13.74 8.37
CA ALA A 112 1.50 -14.36 8.42
C ALA A 112 1.61 -15.89 8.53
N ARG A 113 0.94 -16.47 9.52
CA ARG A 113 0.98 -17.93 9.78
C ARG A 113 0.42 -18.77 8.63
N ASP A 114 -0.50 -18.20 7.86
CA ASP A 114 -1.17 -18.83 6.72
C ASP A 114 -0.57 -18.40 5.37
N LEU A 115 0.63 -17.81 5.36
CA LEU A 115 1.27 -17.33 4.15
C LEU A 115 1.52 -18.47 3.15
N ALA A 116 1.04 -18.27 1.92
CA ALA A 116 1.40 -19.05 0.75
C ALA A 116 1.82 -18.09 -0.37
N VAL A 117 2.97 -18.35 -1.00
CA VAL A 117 3.51 -17.50 -2.08
C VAL A 117 3.71 -18.35 -3.33
N VAL A 118 3.43 -17.75 -4.49
CA VAL A 118 3.75 -18.33 -5.79
C VAL A 118 4.43 -17.31 -6.70
N LEU A 119 5.36 -17.79 -7.51
CA LEU A 119 6.03 -17.03 -8.57
C LEU A 119 5.20 -17.13 -9.86
N LEU A 120 4.88 -15.98 -10.47
CA LEU A 120 4.01 -15.91 -11.64
C LEU A 120 4.80 -16.17 -12.93
N ASP A 121 5.05 -17.44 -13.21
CA ASP A 121 5.87 -17.94 -14.31
C ASP A 121 5.09 -18.76 -15.36
N ARG A 122 3.76 -18.81 -15.21
CA ARG A 122 2.86 -19.59 -16.05
C ARG A 122 2.49 -18.81 -17.33
N PRO A 123 2.84 -19.32 -18.53
CA PRO A 123 2.59 -18.62 -19.79
C PRO A 123 1.10 -18.52 -20.13
N GLU A 124 0.22 -19.24 -19.46
CA GLU A 124 -1.22 -19.14 -19.65
C GLU A 124 -1.80 -17.82 -19.10
N TYR A 125 -1.06 -17.13 -18.22
CA TYR A 125 -1.51 -15.93 -17.50
C TYR A 125 -0.87 -14.63 -18.01
N THR A 126 -0.50 -14.56 -19.30
CA THR A 126 0.23 -13.44 -19.93
C THR A 126 -0.63 -12.61 -20.91
N CYS A 127 -1.94 -12.47 -20.63
CA CYS A 127 -2.87 -11.67 -21.44
C CYS A 127 -2.89 -12.08 -22.94
N GLY A 128 -2.74 -13.38 -23.22
CA GLY A 128 -2.71 -13.92 -24.59
C GLY A 128 -1.43 -13.62 -25.37
N ARG A 129 -0.39 -13.09 -24.71
CA ARG A 129 0.93 -12.86 -25.28
C ARG A 129 1.86 -14.04 -25.00
N ARG A 130 2.90 -14.21 -25.81
CA ARG A 130 3.96 -15.19 -25.51
C ARG A 130 4.67 -14.86 -24.20
N GLU A 131 4.95 -13.58 -23.99
CA GLU A 131 5.58 -13.00 -22.81
C GLU A 131 4.92 -11.64 -22.50
N PRO A 132 4.82 -11.22 -21.23
CA PRO A 132 4.27 -9.92 -20.87
C PRO A 132 5.18 -8.78 -21.38
N ALA A 133 4.62 -7.61 -21.65
CA ALA A 133 5.43 -6.47 -22.06
C ALA A 133 6.41 -6.08 -20.92
N PRO A 134 7.70 -5.87 -21.23
CA PRO A 134 8.73 -5.62 -20.21
C PRO A 134 8.53 -4.31 -19.44
N THR A 135 7.66 -3.42 -19.93
CA THR A 135 7.33 -2.13 -19.30
C THR A 135 5.95 -2.12 -18.65
N PHE A 136 5.17 -3.21 -18.72
CA PHE A 136 3.81 -3.19 -18.20
C PHE A 136 3.31 -4.55 -17.70
N HIS A 137 4.06 -5.18 -16.79
CA HIS A 137 3.62 -6.39 -16.07
C HIS A 137 2.29 -6.20 -15.32
N GLY A 138 1.99 -4.96 -14.88
CA GLY A 138 0.70 -4.56 -14.32
C GLY A 138 -0.48 -5.04 -15.15
N ARG A 139 -0.50 -4.67 -16.43
CA ARG A 139 -1.55 -5.06 -17.38
C ARG A 139 -1.43 -6.51 -17.82
N ASP A 140 -0.25 -6.91 -18.28
CA ASP A 140 -0.10 -8.15 -19.05
C ASP A 140 0.01 -9.41 -18.18
N LEU A 141 0.31 -9.29 -16.89
CA LEU A 141 0.52 -10.42 -15.97
C LEU A 141 -0.31 -10.29 -14.68
N PHE A 142 -0.08 -9.22 -13.90
CA PHE A 142 -0.70 -9.10 -12.57
C PHE A 142 -2.22 -9.01 -12.64
N THR A 143 -2.73 -8.23 -13.59
CA THR A 143 -4.17 -8.08 -13.80
C THR A 143 -4.84 -9.40 -14.22
N VAL A 144 -4.18 -10.16 -15.09
CA VAL A 144 -4.68 -11.46 -15.56
C VAL A 144 -4.77 -12.43 -14.38
N VAL A 145 -3.69 -12.57 -13.62
CA VAL A 145 -3.66 -13.43 -12.43
C VAL A 145 -4.71 -12.99 -11.40
N ALA A 146 -4.86 -11.68 -11.15
CA ALA A 146 -5.86 -11.17 -10.23
C ALA A 146 -7.29 -11.53 -10.65
N ALA A 147 -7.60 -11.43 -11.95
CA ALA A 147 -8.88 -11.84 -12.50
C ALA A 147 -9.16 -13.33 -12.27
N HIS A 148 -8.19 -14.20 -12.56
CA HIS A 148 -8.34 -15.65 -12.36
C HIS A 148 -8.53 -16.03 -10.89
N LEU A 149 -7.74 -15.44 -9.98
CA LEU A 149 -7.90 -15.66 -8.54
C LEU A 149 -9.29 -15.21 -8.06
N ALA A 150 -9.76 -14.04 -8.52
CA ALA A 150 -11.07 -13.53 -8.15
C ALA A 150 -12.23 -14.39 -8.68
N MET A 151 -12.01 -15.06 -9.81
CA MET A 151 -12.94 -16.05 -10.37
C MET A 151 -12.80 -17.44 -9.74
N GLY A 152 -11.97 -17.60 -8.71
CA GLY A 152 -11.85 -18.82 -7.91
C GLY A 152 -10.77 -19.80 -8.36
N ALA A 153 -9.81 -19.37 -9.18
CA ALA A 153 -8.62 -20.19 -9.45
C ALA A 153 -7.81 -20.39 -8.16
N PRO A 154 -7.39 -21.62 -7.81
CA PRO A 154 -6.50 -21.86 -6.68
C PRO A 154 -5.15 -21.17 -6.88
N LEU A 155 -4.59 -20.61 -5.80
CA LEU A 155 -3.31 -19.89 -5.83
C LEU A 155 -2.16 -20.71 -6.44
N HIS A 156 -2.07 -22.01 -6.15
CA HIS A 156 -1.01 -22.88 -6.69
C HIS A 156 -1.11 -23.11 -8.20
N GLN A 157 -2.22 -22.75 -8.87
CA GLN A 157 -2.37 -22.89 -10.31
C GLN A 157 -1.82 -21.70 -11.10
N VAL A 158 -1.67 -20.53 -10.47
CA VAL A 158 -1.23 -19.30 -11.16
C VAL A 158 0.29 -19.12 -11.17
N GLY A 159 1.04 -20.05 -10.55
CA GLY A 159 2.48 -19.92 -10.40
C GLY A 159 3.19 -21.20 -9.95
N SER A 160 4.51 -21.14 -9.83
CA SER A 160 5.32 -22.13 -9.12
C SER A 160 5.44 -21.77 -7.63
N PRO A 161 5.68 -22.72 -6.71
CA PRO A 161 5.83 -22.43 -5.30
C PRO A 161 6.98 -21.43 -5.03
N GLY A 162 6.70 -20.40 -4.23
CA GLY A 162 7.69 -19.45 -3.72
C GLY A 162 7.70 -19.39 -2.19
N GLY A 163 8.39 -18.41 -1.63
CA GLY A 163 8.50 -18.18 -0.19
C GLY A 163 8.46 -16.71 0.22
N ALA A 164 8.54 -16.45 1.53
CA ALA A 164 8.49 -15.10 2.08
C ALA A 164 9.60 -14.18 1.55
N THR A 165 10.78 -14.73 1.21
CA THR A 165 11.89 -13.98 0.61
C THR A 165 11.55 -13.42 -0.78
N ASP A 166 10.63 -14.06 -1.51
CA ASP A 166 10.22 -13.60 -2.84
C ASP A 166 9.26 -12.41 -2.79
N LEU A 167 8.70 -12.09 -1.61
CA LEU A 167 7.93 -10.86 -1.42
C LEU A 167 8.83 -9.62 -1.46
N GLY A 168 10.14 -9.81 -1.36
CA GLY A 168 11.14 -8.77 -1.20
C GLY A 168 11.10 -8.17 0.20
N VAL A 169 12.04 -7.26 0.45
CA VAL A 169 12.10 -6.45 1.67
C VAL A 169 11.85 -5.01 1.24
N LEU A 170 11.04 -4.27 1.99
CA LEU A 170 11.01 -2.82 1.78
C LEU A 170 12.44 -2.31 1.92
N PRO A 171 12.94 -1.46 1.01
CA PRO A 171 14.17 -0.75 1.28
C PRO A 171 14.01 -0.10 2.65
N GLU A 172 14.91 -0.37 3.59
CA GLU A 172 15.00 0.51 4.75
C GLU A 172 15.22 1.89 4.15
N GLU A 173 14.29 2.82 4.38
CA GLU A 173 14.66 4.22 4.22
C GLU A 173 15.89 4.38 5.10
N ASP A 174 17.00 4.87 4.52
CA ASP A 174 18.19 5.20 5.30
C ASP A 174 17.73 6.17 6.39
N HIS A 175 17.33 5.63 7.54
CA HIS A 175 17.22 6.38 8.76
C HIS A 175 18.68 6.69 9.05
N ALA A 176 19.14 7.83 8.52
CA ALA A 176 20.35 8.45 9.00
C ALA A 176 20.29 8.38 10.53
N ASP A 177 21.42 8.11 11.18
CA ASP A 177 21.54 8.08 12.64
C ASP A 177 21.45 9.53 13.17
N ASP A 178 20.34 10.20 12.83
CA ASP A 178 20.00 11.60 13.00
C ASP A 178 19.11 11.81 14.23
N GLY A 179 18.83 10.73 14.97
CA GLY A 179 17.97 10.73 16.14
C GLY A 179 16.49 10.96 15.83
N ALA A 180 16.03 10.70 14.60
CA ALA A 180 14.61 10.72 14.28
C ALA A 180 13.84 9.64 15.05
N LEU A 181 12.65 10.01 15.53
CA LEU A 181 11.67 9.06 16.07
C LEU A 181 11.01 8.22 14.97
N GLY A 182 10.91 8.78 13.77
CA GLY A 182 10.23 8.21 12.62
C GLY A 182 10.20 9.19 11.46
N ARG A 183 9.59 8.80 10.34
CA ARG A 183 9.51 9.60 9.12
C ARG A 183 8.09 9.69 8.58
N VAL A 184 7.80 10.74 7.84
CA VAL A 184 6.52 10.91 7.14
C VAL A 184 6.44 9.91 5.99
N ILE A 185 5.47 9.00 6.03
CA ILE A 185 5.19 8.08 4.92
C ILE A 185 4.23 8.73 3.92
N TRP A 186 3.23 9.47 4.42
CA TRP A 186 2.13 9.96 3.59
C TRP A 186 1.71 11.36 4.01
N ILE A 187 1.42 12.22 3.01
CA ILE A 187 0.70 13.47 3.22
C ILE A 187 -0.71 13.27 2.67
N ASP A 188 -1.72 13.33 3.54
CA ASP A 188 -3.10 13.18 3.06
C ASP A 188 -3.60 14.42 2.31
N ARG A 189 -4.77 14.30 1.70
CA ARG A 189 -5.40 15.39 0.93
C ARG A 189 -5.69 16.64 1.76
N PHE A 190 -5.80 16.52 3.08
CA PHE A 190 -6.00 17.65 3.98
C PHE A 190 -4.67 18.33 4.34
N GLY A 191 -3.54 17.72 3.99
CA GLY A 191 -2.21 18.19 4.33
C GLY A 191 -1.72 17.70 5.69
N ASN A 192 -2.34 16.67 6.25
CA ASN A 192 -1.86 16.02 7.47
C ASN A 192 -0.68 15.12 7.12
N ALA A 193 0.34 15.11 7.97
CA ALA A 193 1.47 14.21 7.83
C ALA A 193 1.25 12.95 8.64
N ILE A 194 1.29 11.80 7.98
CA ILE A 194 1.19 10.48 8.58
C ILE A 194 2.58 9.89 8.63
N THR A 195 3.00 9.38 9.78
CA THR A 195 4.33 8.80 9.96
C THR A 195 4.32 7.28 10.03
N ASP A 196 5.52 6.70 9.97
CA ASP A 196 5.79 5.26 10.19
C ASP A 196 5.64 4.81 11.65
N ILE A 197 5.37 5.74 12.57
CA ILE A 197 5.27 5.45 14.00
C ILE A 197 3.87 4.91 14.32
N LYS A 198 3.79 3.61 14.60
CA LYS A 198 2.58 2.99 15.14
C LYS A 198 2.46 3.22 16.65
N ARG A 199 1.23 3.40 17.13
CA ARG A 199 0.93 3.59 18.58
C ARG A 199 1.50 2.47 19.45
N ASP A 200 1.48 1.24 18.97
CA ASP A 200 1.93 0.05 19.68
C ASP A 200 3.40 -0.33 19.42
N SER A 201 4.12 0.43 18.59
CA SER A 201 5.55 0.26 18.34
C SER A 201 6.39 0.69 19.55
N MET A 202 7.68 0.34 19.55
CA MET A 202 8.61 0.76 20.60
C MET A 202 8.68 2.28 20.71
N GLN A 203 8.76 2.97 19.57
CA GLN A 203 8.79 4.43 19.47
C GLN A 203 7.48 5.03 19.98
N GLY A 204 6.34 4.50 19.54
CA GLY A 204 5.02 5.00 19.97
C GLY A 204 4.78 4.85 21.47
N ARG A 205 5.24 3.76 22.09
CA ARG A 205 5.15 3.54 23.54
C ARG A 205 6.04 4.44 24.38
N ARG A 206 7.10 5.02 23.80
CA ARG A 206 8.00 5.95 24.49
C ARG A 206 7.42 7.36 24.59
N LEU A 207 6.50 7.73 23.68
CA LEU A 207 5.90 9.06 23.65
C LEU A 207 4.95 9.28 24.83
N ALA A 208 5.31 10.22 25.69
CA ALA A 208 4.50 10.62 26.84
C ALA A 208 3.36 11.56 26.43
N ALA A 209 2.33 11.66 27.29
CA ALA A 209 1.34 12.72 27.17
C ALA A 209 2.02 14.08 27.40
N GLY A 210 1.85 15.01 26.46
CA GLY A 210 2.53 16.30 26.48
C GLY A 210 3.87 16.32 25.74
N ALA A 211 4.27 15.23 25.07
CA ALA A 211 5.46 15.25 24.23
C ALA A 211 5.34 16.30 23.12
N VAL A 212 6.43 17.02 22.89
CA VAL A 212 6.53 18.04 21.85
C VAL A 212 7.30 17.45 20.69
N LEU A 213 6.70 17.43 19.51
CA LEU A 213 7.27 16.84 18.32
C LEU A 213 7.63 17.92 17.31
N ARG A 214 8.74 17.75 16.62
CA ARG A 214 9.19 18.67 15.56
C ARG A 214 9.27 17.95 14.23
N LEU A 215 8.63 18.54 13.22
CA LEU A 215 8.65 18.08 11.84
C LEU A 215 9.03 19.26 10.93
N GLY A 216 10.25 19.23 10.39
CA GLY A 216 10.84 20.42 9.75
C GLY A 216 10.88 21.61 10.72
N GLU A 217 10.24 22.71 10.34
CA GLU A 217 10.07 23.92 11.16
C GLU A 217 8.81 23.91 12.04
N GLY A 218 7.90 22.94 11.83
CA GLY A 218 6.67 22.83 12.61
C GLY A 218 6.92 22.18 13.96
N VAL A 219 6.34 22.75 15.02
CA VAL A 219 6.36 22.20 16.39
C VAL A 219 4.94 21.87 16.82
N ALA A 220 4.71 20.59 17.13
CA ALA A 220 3.41 20.03 17.45
C ALA A 220 3.32 19.63 18.93
N THR A 221 2.21 19.95 19.57
CA THR A 221 1.87 19.48 20.92
C THR A 221 0.82 18.38 20.85
N GLY A 222 0.84 17.46 21.82
CA GLY A 222 -0.08 16.31 21.82
C GLY A 222 0.28 15.23 22.85
N PRO A 223 -0.36 14.06 22.79
CA PRO A 223 -1.38 13.70 21.83
C PRO A 223 -2.71 14.37 22.16
N VAL A 224 -3.39 14.92 21.16
CA VAL A 224 -4.81 15.32 21.29
C VAL A 224 -5.73 14.22 20.77
N THR A 225 -6.99 14.19 21.24
CA THR A 225 -7.97 13.17 20.84
C THR A 225 -8.70 13.50 19.53
N THR A 226 -8.84 14.77 19.21
CA THR A 226 -9.50 15.27 17.99
C THR A 226 -9.03 16.67 17.67
N TYR A 227 -9.14 17.09 16.40
CA TYR A 227 -8.77 18.43 15.95
C TYR A 227 -9.45 19.55 16.75
N GLY A 228 -10.67 19.31 17.26
CA GLY A 228 -11.44 20.29 18.04
C GLY A 228 -10.82 20.67 19.39
N ALA A 229 -9.84 19.91 19.89
CA ALA A 229 -9.15 20.21 21.14
C ALA A 229 -8.08 21.32 20.98
N ALA A 230 -7.72 21.69 19.75
CA ALA A 230 -6.69 22.68 19.43
C ALA A 230 -7.29 24.04 19.05
N ALA A 231 -6.51 25.11 19.19
CA ALA A 231 -6.85 26.41 18.60
C ALA A 231 -6.74 26.36 17.07
N ARG A 232 -7.46 27.23 16.35
CA ARG A 232 -7.33 27.32 14.88
C ARG A 232 -5.90 27.74 14.54
N GLY A 233 -5.26 27.08 13.56
CA GLY A 233 -3.88 27.34 13.17
C GLY A 233 -2.83 26.68 14.08
N GLU A 234 -3.24 26.02 15.17
CA GLU A 234 -2.33 25.26 16.01
C GLU A 234 -1.95 23.95 15.33
N LEU A 235 -0.66 23.63 15.35
CA LEU A 235 -0.12 22.35 14.92
C LEU A 235 -0.17 21.37 16.09
N ILE A 236 -0.80 20.23 15.85
CA ILE A 236 -1.00 19.18 16.83
C ILE A 236 -0.55 17.84 16.29
N TRP A 237 -0.19 16.94 17.21
CA TRP A 237 -0.05 15.54 16.88
C TRP A 237 -1.11 14.71 17.61
N TYR A 238 -1.55 13.64 16.95
CA TYR A 238 -2.56 12.73 17.47
C TYR A 238 -2.31 11.33 16.91
N TRP A 239 -2.99 10.35 17.50
CA TRP A 239 -2.99 9.01 16.95
C TRP A 239 -4.16 8.85 15.98
N GLY A 240 -3.85 8.69 14.70
CA GLY A 240 -4.83 8.51 13.64
C GLY A 240 -5.69 7.25 13.82
N SER A 241 -6.79 7.18 13.07
CA SER A 241 -7.70 6.03 13.11
C SER A 241 -7.07 4.72 12.61
N GLY A 242 -5.96 4.83 11.85
CA GLY A 242 -5.11 3.70 11.42
C GLY A 242 -4.12 3.22 12.49
N GLY A 243 -4.03 3.92 13.63
CA GLY A 243 -3.05 3.65 14.68
C GLY A 243 -1.68 4.28 14.46
N ASP A 244 -1.48 4.99 13.35
CA ASP A 244 -0.29 5.79 13.03
C ASP A 244 -0.27 7.11 13.81
N LEU A 245 0.93 7.65 14.07
CA LEU A 245 1.10 9.02 14.53
C LEU A 245 0.87 9.97 13.35
N GLU A 246 -0.01 10.94 13.55
CA GLU A 246 -0.36 11.92 12.54
C GLU A 246 -0.16 13.35 13.09
N LEU A 247 0.31 14.27 12.25
CA LEU A 247 0.46 15.69 12.54
C LEU A 247 -0.46 16.52 11.64
N ALA A 248 -1.16 17.49 12.21
CA ALA A 248 -2.12 18.31 11.47
C ALA A 248 -2.26 19.71 12.04
N VAL A 249 -2.61 20.66 11.19
CA VAL A 249 -3.02 22.01 11.61
C VAL A 249 -4.53 22.07 11.66
N ARG A 250 -5.08 22.60 12.75
CA ARG A 250 -6.52 22.78 12.83
C ARG A 250 -7.00 23.84 11.83
N GLY A 251 -7.67 23.36 10.78
CA GLY A 251 -8.41 24.18 9.82
C GLY A 251 -7.58 24.67 8.63
N GLU A 252 -6.37 24.13 8.43
CA GLU A 252 -5.42 24.49 7.36
C GLU A 252 -4.56 23.26 7.00
N SER A 253 -3.89 23.30 5.84
CA SER A 253 -2.97 22.24 5.42
C SER A 253 -1.60 22.45 6.06
N ALA A 254 -1.20 21.54 6.94
CA ALA A 254 0.12 21.60 7.59
C ALA A 254 1.23 21.49 6.54
N ALA A 255 1.08 20.57 5.59
CA ALA A 255 2.03 20.40 4.50
C ALA A 255 2.19 21.66 3.64
N ALA A 256 1.12 22.42 3.39
CA ALA A 256 1.22 23.69 2.65
C ALA A 256 1.90 24.81 3.47
N VAL A 257 1.72 24.81 4.79
CA VAL A 257 2.31 25.83 5.67
C VAL A 257 3.83 25.66 5.77
N TRP A 258 4.31 24.42 5.92
CA TRP A 258 5.74 24.12 6.16
C TRP A 258 6.43 23.38 5.01
N ASN A 259 5.80 23.28 3.84
CA ASN A 259 6.31 22.53 2.68
C ASN A 259 6.72 21.10 3.03
N TRP A 260 5.91 20.40 3.83
CA TRP A 260 6.20 19.02 4.20
C TRP A 260 6.03 18.07 3.02
N LEU A 261 6.92 17.09 2.97
CA LEU A 261 6.97 16.03 1.96
C LEU A 261 7.17 14.68 2.67
N PRO A 262 6.81 13.55 2.02
CA PRO A 262 7.25 12.23 2.47
C PRO A 262 8.77 12.16 2.70
N GLY A 263 9.19 11.30 3.63
CA GLY A 263 10.58 11.12 4.07
C GLY A 263 11.08 12.11 5.14
N LEU A 264 10.33 13.19 5.42
CA LEU A 264 10.71 14.16 6.45
C LEU A 264 10.84 13.49 7.83
N ALA A 265 11.94 13.79 8.52
CA ALA A 265 12.23 13.25 9.86
C ALA A 265 11.39 13.95 10.94
N LEU A 266 10.78 13.13 11.81
CA LEU A 266 10.11 13.56 13.03
C LEU A 266 11.04 13.40 14.22
N HIS A 267 11.19 14.44 15.04
CA HIS A 267 12.02 14.40 16.24
C HIS A 267 11.21 14.74 17.49
N GLU A 268 11.58 14.16 18.62
CA GLU A 268 11.13 14.65 19.93
C GLU A 268 11.93 15.89 20.30
N VAL A 269 11.24 16.95 20.76
CA VAL A 269 11.90 18.11 21.35
C VAL A 269 12.13 17.77 22.83
N LEU A 270 13.37 17.40 23.16
CA LEU A 270 13.79 17.18 24.54
C LEU A 270 13.78 18.53 25.31
N PRO A 271 13.36 18.53 26.58
CA PRO A 271 13.36 19.73 27.43
C PRO A 271 14.75 20.28 27.73
#